data_AF-A0A6V6ZB43-F1
#
_entry.id   AF-A0A6V6ZB43-F1
#
_cell.length_a   1.000
_cell.length_b   1.000
_cell.length_c   1.000
_cell.angle_alpha   90.00
_cell.angle_beta   90.00
_cell.angle_gamma   90.00
#
_symmetry.space_group_name_H-M   'P 1'
#
loop_
_entity.id
_entity.type
_entity.pdbx_description
1 polymer ?
#
loop_
_entity_poly.entity_id
_entity_poly.type
_entity_poly.pdbx_seq_one_letter_code
_entity_poly.pdbx_strand_id
1 'polypeptide(L)'
;MIFFVLTPFFLWSQSNFEKGEQLFHAKKNKEAEVVFEENLKHHPNDIKTLERLADISAKEKQWEKTASYYKKLKQLKPTEADYFYKYGGCLGMRALEVNKLKAFGMVDDMKSSFEKAIDLNPKHLPARWALIELYLQLPGILGGSESKALKYSNELAKLSPVDGYLSKGRIEEYFKRYDLAEKNYLKAHEIGNSKVTFQKLYNLYLNKLKEPKKAHELKRKFDSK
;
A
#
# COMPACT_ATOMS: atom_id res chain seq x y z
N MET A 1 -40.09 -6.38 -57.84
CA MET A 1 -39.98 -6.17 -56.38
C MET A 1 -38.60 -6.66 -55.96
N ILE A 2 -37.62 -5.76 -55.89
CA ILE A 2 -36.25 -6.10 -55.45
C ILE A 2 -36.16 -5.68 -53.99
N PHE A 3 -36.14 -6.66 -53.08
CA PHE A 3 -35.90 -6.42 -51.67
C PHE A 3 -34.39 -6.26 -51.44
N PHE A 4 -33.97 -5.02 -51.16
CA PHE A 4 -32.68 -4.74 -50.54
C PHE A 4 -32.75 -5.15 -49.07
N VAL A 5 -32.10 -6.24 -48.69
CA VAL A 5 -31.87 -6.56 -47.27
C VAL A 5 -30.56 -5.88 -46.86
N LEU A 6 -30.67 -4.64 -46.35
CA LEU A 6 -29.60 -3.99 -45.61
C LEU A 6 -29.56 -4.60 -44.21
N THR A 7 -28.63 -5.53 -43.99
CA THR A 7 -28.29 -5.94 -42.62
C THR A 7 -27.52 -4.80 -41.94
N PRO A 8 -27.95 -4.33 -40.76
CA PRO A 8 -27.18 -3.33 -40.04
C PRO A 8 -25.95 -4.02 -39.44
N PHE A 9 -24.76 -3.71 -39.97
CA PHE A 9 -23.49 -4.00 -39.33
C PHE A 9 -23.38 -3.15 -38.06
N PHE A 10 -24.06 -3.54 -36.98
CA PHE A 10 -23.63 -3.17 -35.63
C PHE A 10 -22.44 -4.05 -35.28
N LEU A 11 -21.29 -3.75 -35.89
CA LEU A 11 -20.00 -4.17 -35.34
C LEU A 11 -19.83 -3.39 -34.04
N TRP A 12 -20.27 -3.98 -32.92
CA TRP A 12 -19.77 -3.60 -31.62
C TRP A 12 -18.27 -3.92 -31.61
N SER A 13 -17.45 -2.97 -32.08
CA SER A 13 -16.02 -2.99 -31.82
C SER A 13 -15.86 -2.73 -30.33
N GLN A 14 -15.82 -3.82 -29.55
CA GLN A 14 -15.48 -3.75 -28.14
C GLN A 14 -14.11 -3.08 -28.05
N SER A 15 -14.02 -2.03 -27.24
CA SER A 15 -12.76 -1.32 -27.05
C SER A 15 -11.71 -2.28 -26.47
N ASN A 16 -10.42 -2.06 -26.80
CA ASN A 16 -9.35 -2.84 -26.21
C ASN A 16 -9.42 -2.80 -24.67
N PHE A 17 -9.81 -1.66 -24.08
CA PHE A 17 -10.05 -1.55 -22.65
C PHE A 17 -11.11 -2.54 -22.14
N GLU A 18 -12.30 -2.59 -22.73
CA GLU A 18 -13.38 -3.50 -22.29
C GLU A 18 -12.97 -4.98 -22.43
N LYS A 19 -12.26 -5.32 -23.50
CA LYS A 19 -11.71 -6.67 -23.68
C LYS A 19 -10.68 -7.00 -22.58
N GLY A 20 -9.81 -6.05 -22.26
CA GLY A 20 -8.85 -6.17 -21.17
C GLY A 20 -9.53 -6.38 -19.82
N GLU A 21 -10.58 -5.60 -19.51
CA GLU A 21 -11.36 -5.74 -18.28
C GLU A 21 -11.99 -7.13 -18.14
N GLN A 22 -12.57 -7.67 -19.22
CA GLN A 22 -13.16 -9.02 -19.20
C GLN A 22 -12.10 -10.08 -18.85
N LEU A 23 -10.91 -10.01 -19.46
CA LEU A 23 -9.81 -10.91 -19.18
C LEU A 23 -9.30 -10.75 -17.73
N PHE A 24 -9.20 -9.52 -17.25
CA PHE A 24 -8.79 -9.21 -15.89
C PHE A 24 -9.75 -9.82 -14.85
N HIS A 25 -11.06 -9.65 -15.06
CA HIS A 25 -12.08 -10.25 -14.20
C HIS A 25 -12.10 -11.79 -14.28
N ALA A 26 -11.77 -12.36 -15.43
CA ALA A 26 -11.55 -13.79 -15.60
C ALA A 26 -10.23 -14.29 -14.97
N LYS A 27 -9.47 -13.43 -14.29
CA LYS A 27 -8.13 -13.71 -13.70
C LYS A 27 -7.08 -14.11 -14.73
N LYS A 28 -7.32 -13.85 -16.01
CA LYS A 28 -6.37 -14.09 -17.12
C LYS A 28 -5.41 -12.91 -17.23
N ASN A 29 -4.63 -12.68 -16.17
CA ASN A 29 -3.82 -11.47 -16.00
C ASN A 29 -2.84 -11.22 -17.15
N LYS A 30 -2.15 -12.25 -17.65
CA LYS A 30 -1.20 -12.13 -18.76
C LYS A 30 -1.88 -11.72 -20.07
N GLU A 31 -3.05 -12.28 -20.37
CA GLU A 31 -3.82 -11.92 -21.56
C GLU A 31 -4.37 -10.49 -21.42
N ALA A 32 -4.86 -10.13 -20.24
CA ALA A 32 -5.36 -8.79 -19.95
C ALA A 32 -4.24 -7.73 -20.10
N GLU A 33 -3.05 -8.01 -19.59
CA GLU A 33 -1.88 -7.15 -19.71
C GLU A 33 -1.55 -6.82 -21.16
N VAL A 34 -1.47 -7.83 -22.04
CA VAL A 34 -1.19 -7.62 -23.47
C VAL A 34 -2.24 -6.71 -24.11
N VAL A 35 -3.52 -6.93 -23.79
CA VAL A 35 -4.61 -6.12 -24.34
C VAL A 35 -4.59 -4.68 -23.80
N PHE A 36 -4.29 -4.49 -22.52
CA PHE A 36 -4.14 -3.17 -21.92
C PHE A 36 -2.91 -2.42 -22.44
N GLU A 37 -1.78 -3.09 -22.65
CA GLU A 37 -0.59 -2.50 -23.25
C GLU A 37 -0.87 -2.04 -24.69
N GLU A 38 -1.60 -2.83 -25.47
CA GLU A 38 -2.07 -2.41 -26.80
C GLU A 38 -2.99 -1.19 -26.70
N ASN A 39 -3.89 -1.14 -25.72
CA ASN A 39 -4.74 0.04 -25.48
C ASN A 39 -3.89 1.30 -25.20
N LEU A 40 -2.81 1.19 -24.41
CA LEU A 40 -1.92 2.32 -24.15
C LEU A 40 -1.13 2.81 -25.37
N LYS A 41 -0.91 1.98 -26.40
CA LYS A 41 -0.27 2.46 -27.63
C LYS A 41 -1.13 3.50 -28.34
N HIS A 42 -2.44 3.30 -28.34
CA HIS A 42 -3.42 4.20 -28.99
C HIS A 42 -3.93 5.28 -28.03
N HIS A 43 -3.96 4.99 -26.73
CA HIS A 43 -4.47 5.86 -25.67
C HIS A 43 -3.46 5.97 -24.52
N PRO A 44 -2.31 6.65 -24.74
CA PRO A 44 -1.18 6.60 -23.80
C PRO A 44 -1.51 7.12 -22.40
N ASN A 45 -2.50 8.00 -22.27
CA ASN A 45 -2.90 8.60 -20.99
C ASN A 45 -4.23 8.05 -20.46
N ASP A 46 -4.69 6.89 -20.95
CA ASP A 46 -5.88 6.26 -20.40
C ASP A 46 -5.63 5.80 -18.96
N ILE A 47 -6.25 6.51 -18.02
CA ILE A 47 -6.02 6.35 -16.58
C ILE A 47 -6.44 4.95 -16.12
N LYS A 48 -7.59 4.45 -16.58
CA LYS A 48 -8.10 3.14 -16.15
C LYS A 48 -7.18 2.01 -16.60
N THR A 49 -6.67 2.07 -17.83
CA THR A 49 -5.69 1.11 -18.34
C THR A 49 -4.39 1.16 -17.52
N LEU A 50 -3.89 2.35 -17.20
CA LEU A 50 -2.71 2.52 -16.35
C LEU A 50 -2.93 1.92 -14.94
N GLU A 51 -4.10 2.13 -14.34
CA GLU A 51 -4.45 1.53 -13.05
C GLU A 51 -4.47 0.00 -13.12
N ARG A 52 -5.10 -0.57 -14.15
CA ARG A 52 -5.15 -2.03 -14.33
C ARG A 52 -3.80 -2.66 -14.55
N LEU A 53 -2.96 -2.04 -15.36
CA LEU A 53 -1.60 -2.49 -15.56
C LEU A 53 -0.78 -2.39 -14.28
N ALA A 54 -0.97 -1.33 -13.48
CA ALA A 54 -0.34 -1.22 -12.18
C ALA A 54 -0.82 -2.30 -11.19
N ASP A 55 -2.11 -2.63 -11.18
CA ASP A 55 -2.67 -3.70 -10.33
C ASP A 55 -2.11 -5.08 -10.73
N ILE A 56 -2.05 -5.37 -12.04
CA ILE A 56 -1.46 -6.60 -12.57
C ILE A 56 0.02 -6.69 -12.19
N SER A 57 0.80 -5.64 -12.49
CA SER A 57 2.24 -5.62 -12.24
C SER A 57 2.56 -5.68 -10.75
N ALA A 58 1.76 -5.04 -9.89
CA ALA A 58 1.92 -5.10 -8.44
C ALA A 58 1.67 -6.52 -7.90
N LYS A 59 0.63 -7.20 -8.41
CA LYS A 59 0.32 -8.59 -8.02
C LYS A 59 1.43 -9.55 -8.42
N GLU A 60 2.10 -9.28 -9.54
CA GLU A 60 3.27 -10.02 -10.01
C GLU A 60 4.59 -9.55 -9.41
N LYS A 61 4.55 -8.58 -8.48
CA LYS A 61 5.71 -7.98 -7.81
C LYS A 61 6.71 -7.34 -8.77
N GLN A 62 6.26 -6.93 -9.96
CA GLN A 62 7.07 -6.18 -10.92
C GLN A 62 7.15 -4.71 -10.48
N TRP A 63 7.85 -4.39 -9.39
CA TRP A 63 7.76 -3.07 -8.75
C TRP A 63 8.36 -1.94 -9.58
N GLU A 64 9.36 -2.21 -10.42
CA GLU A 64 9.88 -1.21 -11.37
C GLU A 64 8.80 -0.78 -12.37
N LYS A 65 8.10 -1.74 -12.97
CA LYS A 65 6.99 -1.49 -13.89
C LYS A 65 5.81 -0.83 -13.19
N THR A 66 5.48 -1.30 -11.99
CA THR A 66 4.41 -0.71 -11.17
C THR A 66 4.71 0.75 -10.81
N ALA A 67 5.96 1.05 -10.44
CA ALA A 67 6.38 2.41 -10.12
C ALA A 67 6.32 3.33 -11.35
N SER A 68 6.61 2.84 -12.57
CA SER A 68 6.49 3.64 -13.78
C SER A 68 5.03 4.02 -14.08
N TYR A 69 4.09 3.10 -13.88
CA TYR A 69 2.65 3.39 -14.02
C TYR A 69 2.17 4.41 -12.99
N TYR A 70 2.49 4.24 -11.71
CA TYR A 70 2.08 5.22 -10.69
C TYR A 70 2.80 6.57 -10.84
N LYS A 71 4.03 6.59 -11.38
CA LYS A 71 4.71 7.84 -11.75
C LYS A 71 3.94 8.61 -12.82
N LYS A 72 3.36 7.90 -13.80
CA LYS A 72 2.50 8.52 -14.83
C LYS A 72 1.15 8.94 -14.26
N LEU A 73 0.50 8.08 -13.47
CA LEU A 73 -0.80 8.37 -12.83
C LEU A 73 -0.74 9.62 -11.95
N LYS A 74 0.29 9.77 -11.11
CA LYS A 74 0.44 10.98 -10.27
C LYS A 74 0.71 12.26 -11.07
N GLN A 75 1.22 12.15 -12.30
CA GLN A 75 1.38 13.30 -13.21
C GLN A 75 0.04 13.66 -13.89
N LEU A 76 -0.73 12.64 -14.29
CA LEU A 76 -2.04 12.83 -14.93
C LEU A 76 -3.13 13.30 -13.94
N LYS A 77 -3.01 12.91 -12.67
CA LYS A 77 -3.91 13.30 -11.58
C LYS A 77 -3.08 13.78 -10.37
N PRO A 78 -2.53 15.01 -10.42
CA PRO A 78 -1.64 15.53 -9.38
C PRO A 78 -2.34 15.86 -8.06
N THR A 79 -3.66 15.72 -7.99
CA THR A 79 -4.49 15.91 -6.80
C THR A 79 -4.95 14.59 -6.17
N GLU A 80 -4.66 13.45 -6.79
CA GLU A 80 -5.04 12.14 -6.26
C GLU A 80 -3.96 11.64 -5.28
N ALA A 81 -4.26 11.73 -3.99
CA ALA A 81 -3.32 11.40 -2.91
C ALA A 81 -2.83 9.95 -3.00
N ASP A 82 -3.72 9.02 -3.34
CA ASP A 82 -3.42 7.60 -3.39
C ASP A 82 -2.36 7.26 -4.45
N TYR A 83 -2.28 8.01 -5.55
CA TYR A 83 -1.25 7.77 -6.56
C TYR A 83 0.16 8.12 -6.07
N PHE A 84 0.29 9.15 -5.24
CA PHE A 84 1.57 9.45 -4.59
C PHE A 84 1.92 8.39 -3.54
N TYR A 85 0.94 8.00 -2.70
CA TYR A 85 1.15 6.93 -1.73
C TYR A 85 1.58 5.61 -2.39
N LYS A 86 0.87 5.18 -3.44
CA LYS A 86 1.18 3.95 -4.17
C LYS A 86 2.52 4.04 -4.91
N TYR A 87 2.87 5.19 -5.48
CA TYR A 87 4.19 5.41 -6.08
C TYR A 87 5.32 5.26 -5.04
N GLY A 88 5.23 5.95 -3.90
CA GLY A 88 6.20 5.82 -2.80
C GLY A 88 6.28 4.40 -2.26
N GLY A 89 5.14 3.71 -2.13
CA GLY A 89 5.09 2.31 -1.74
C GLY A 89 5.82 1.38 -2.73
N CYS A 90 5.63 1.58 -4.03
CA CYS A 90 6.32 0.82 -5.06
C CYS A 90 7.83 1.03 -5.03
N LEU A 91 8.28 2.27 -4.80
CA LEU A 91 9.71 2.56 -4.61
C LEU A 91 10.27 1.85 -3.37
N GLY A 92 9.52 1.81 -2.27
CA GLY A 92 9.89 1.05 -1.08
C GLY A 92 10.04 -0.45 -1.35
N MET A 93 9.12 -1.05 -2.09
CA MET A 93 9.21 -2.46 -2.48
C MET A 93 10.39 -2.71 -3.41
N ARG A 94 10.61 -1.84 -4.41
CA ARG A 94 11.75 -1.91 -5.32
C ARG A 94 13.09 -1.77 -4.59
N ALA A 95 13.16 -0.92 -3.56
CA ALA A 95 14.36 -0.72 -2.75
C ALA A 95 14.83 -2.01 -2.04
N LEU A 96 13.93 -2.97 -1.80
CA LEU A 96 14.26 -4.29 -1.23
C LEU A 96 14.91 -5.24 -2.26
N GLU A 97 14.77 -4.97 -3.56
CA GLU A 97 15.21 -5.85 -4.65
C GLU A 97 16.52 -5.38 -5.31
N VAL A 98 16.92 -4.13 -5.07
CA VAL A 98 18.12 -3.54 -5.66
C VAL A 98 19.24 -3.41 -4.63
N ASN A 99 20.45 -3.15 -5.11
CA ASN A 99 21.57 -2.88 -4.20
C ASN A 99 21.35 -1.59 -3.39
N LYS A 100 22.03 -1.51 -2.24
CA LYS A 100 21.88 -0.40 -1.28
C LYS A 100 22.06 0.99 -1.90
N LEU A 101 23.01 1.17 -2.82
CA LEU A 101 23.26 2.47 -3.46
C LEU A 101 22.05 2.94 -4.26
N LYS A 102 21.46 2.05 -5.08
CA LYS A 102 20.23 2.35 -5.82
C LYS A 102 19.04 2.55 -4.89
N ALA A 103 18.92 1.73 -3.85
CA ALA A 103 17.84 1.84 -2.87
C ALA A 103 17.87 3.19 -2.15
N PHE A 104 19.05 3.67 -1.74
CA PHE A 104 19.20 4.98 -1.10
C PHE A 104 18.84 6.13 -2.01
N GLY A 105 19.12 6.04 -3.31
CA GLY A 105 18.68 7.04 -4.29
C GLY A 105 17.16 7.17 -4.44
N MET A 106 16.36 6.22 -3.91
CA MET A 106 14.89 6.26 -3.97
C MET A 106 14.26 6.88 -2.72
N VAL A 107 15.02 7.11 -1.65
CA VAL A 107 14.49 7.51 -0.33
C VAL A 107 13.80 8.87 -0.38
N ASP A 108 14.39 9.83 -1.07
CA ASP A 108 13.81 11.18 -1.19
C ASP A 108 12.51 11.19 -1.98
N ASP A 109 12.45 10.39 -3.06
CA ASP A 109 11.22 10.21 -3.84
C ASP A 109 10.13 9.51 -3.01
N MET A 110 10.49 8.52 -2.20
CA MET A 110 9.54 7.86 -1.28
C MET A 110 8.97 8.84 -0.27
N LYS A 111 9.85 9.55 0.44
CA LYS A 111 9.48 10.51 1.48
C LYS A 111 8.59 11.61 0.91
N SER A 112 9.03 12.25 -0.16
CA SER A 112 8.28 13.35 -0.80
C SER A 112 6.91 12.87 -1.31
N SER A 113 6.81 11.63 -1.79
CA SER A 113 5.54 11.07 -2.23
C SER A 113 4.57 10.81 -1.09
N PHE A 114 5.05 10.26 0.04
CA PHE A 114 4.20 10.07 1.22
C PHE A 114 3.77 11.41 1.84
N GLU A 115 4.68 12.39 1.92
CA GLU A 115 4.37 13.73 2.40
C GLU A 115 3.35 14.40 1.49
N LYS A 116 3.51 14.31 0.16
CA LYS A 116 2.53 14.84 -0.79
C LYS A 116 1.16 14.18 -0.67
N ALA A 117 1.09 12.87 -0.42
CA ALA A 117 -0.17 12.18 -0.18
C ALA A 117 -0.88 12.70 1.08
N ILE A 118 -0.13 13.03 2.13
CA ILE A 118 -0.67 13.65 3.36
C ILE A 118 -1.11 15.09 3.11
N ASP A 119 -0.36 15.86 2.33
CA ASP A 119 -0.74 17.24 1.99
C ASP A 119 -2.05 17.29 1.20
N LEU A 120 -2.20 16.38 0.23
CA LEU A 120 -3.41 16.26 -0.58
C LEU A 120 -4.60 15.68 0.20
N ASN A 121 -4.33 14.73 1.10
CA ASN A 121 -5.33 14.15 1.98
C ASN A 121 -4.80 14.13 3.44
N PRO A 122 -5.13 15.17 4.24
CA PRO A 122 -4.70 15.24 5.63
C PRO A 122 -5.17 14.07 6.51
N LYS A 123 -6.16 13.29 6.09
CA LYS A 123 -6.65 12.09 6.81
C LYS A 123 -6.02 10.78 6.31
N HIS A 124 -5.03 10.84 5.40
CA HIS A 124 -4.42 9.67 4.80
C HIS A 124 -3.57 8.88 5.81
N LEU A 125 -4.16 7.85 6.44
CA LEU A 125 -3.48 7.00 7.44
C LEU A 125 -2.33 6.17 6.83
N PRO A 126 -2.48 5.53 5.66
CA PRO A 126 -1.43 4.63 5.15
C PRO A 126 -0.08 5.33 4.86
N ALA A 127 -0.10 6.54 4.30
CA ALA A 127 1.10 7.35 4.07
C ALA A 127 1.84 7.70 5.38
N ARG A 128 1.12 7.95 6.48
CA ARG A 128 1.76 8.17 7.79
C ARG A 128 2.41 6.91 8.33
N TRP A 129 1.73 5.77 8.20
CA TRP A 129 2.32 4.46 8.51
C TRP A 129 3.59 4.21 7.68
N ALA A 130 3.55 4.53 6.38
CA ALA A 130 4.71 4.38 5.51
C ALA A 130 5.88 5.28 5.94
N LEU A 131 5.63 6.53 6.34
CA LEU A 131 6.66 7.41 6.89
C LEU A 131 7.22 6.90 8.22
N ILE A 132 6.38 6.38 9.11
CA ILE A 132 6.85 5.75 10.36
C ILE A 132 7.82 4.62 10.05
N GLU A 133 7.43 3.68 9.19
CA GLU A 133 8.30 2.55 8.81
C GLU A 133 9.57 3.05 8.11
N LEU A 134 9.48 4.03 7.21
CA LEU A 134 10.63 4.62 6.55
C LEU A 134 11.64 5.18 7.55
N TYR A 135 11.19 5.99 8.51
CA TYR A 135 12.08 6.58 9.51
C TYR A 135 12.63 5.56 10.52
N LEU A 136 11.95 4.43 10.73
CA LEU A 136 12.48 3.33 11.52
C LEU A 136 13.53 2.52 10.76
N GLN A 137 13.35 2.27 9.45
CA GLN A 137 14.26 1.41 8.69
C GLN A 137 15.51 2.12 8.16
N LEU A 138 15.48 3.44 7.98
CA LEU A 138 16.63 4.18 7.48
C LEU A 138 17.77 4.27 8.52
N PRO A 139 19.03 4.19 8.09
CA PRO A 139 20.16 4.62 8.92
C PRO A 139 20.00 6.08 9.37
N GLY A 140 20.50 6.42 10.56
CA GLY A 140 20.44 7.78 11.09
C GLY A 140 21.05 8.84 10.16
N ILE A 141 22.19 8.51 9.52
CA ILE A 141 22.85 9.35 8.52
C ILE A 141 22.01 9.61 7.27
N LEU A 142 21.04 8.74 6.96
CA LEU A 142 20.11 8.87 5.85
C LEU A 142 18.74 9.39 6.31
N GLY A 143 18.68 9.94 7.52
CA GLY A 143 17.48 10.61 8.05
C GLY A 143 16.57 9.75 8.90
N GLY A 144 16.92 8.48 9.14
CA GLY A 144 16.23 7.61 10.10
C GLY A 144 16.22 8.21 11.50
N SER A 145 15.08 8.12 12.19
CA SER A 145 14.87 8.86 13.43
C SER A 145 13.62 8.39 14.18
N GLU A 146 13.80 7.99 15.43
CA GLU A 146 12.69 7.70 16.34
C GLU A 146 11.77 8.91 16.52
N SER A 147 12.31 10.12 16.69
CA SER A 147 11.50 11.32 16.90
C SER A 147 10.63 11.66 15.69
N LYS A 148 11.13 11.44 14.47
CA LYS A 148 10.31 11.58 13.25
C LYS A 148 9.24 10.50 13.16
N ALA A 149 9.55 9.25 13.50
CA ALA A 149 8.55 8.19 13.57
C ALA A 149 7.45 8.52 14.59
N LEU A 150 7.82 9.01 15.79
CA LEU A 150 6.89 9.44 16.82
C LEU A 150 6.04 10.63 16.40
N LYS A 151 6.58 11.58 15.63
CA LYS A 151 5.81 12.68 15.04
C LYS A 151 4.60 12.14 14.26
N TYR A 152 4.85 11.27 13.28
CA TYR A 152 3.77 10.72 12.44
C TYR A 152 2.86 9.75 13.21
N SER A 153 3.37 9.05 14.21
CA SER A 153 2.56 8.24 15.13
C SER A 153 1.59 9.10 15.97
N ASN A 154 2.04 10.27 16.44
CA ASN A 154 1.18 11.22 17.14
C ASN A 154 0.14 11.86 16.21
N GLU A 155 0.46 12.08 14.93
CA GLU A 155 -0.53 12.48 13.93
C GLU A 155 -1.58 11.38 13.71
N LEU A 156 -1.16 10.11 13.57
CA LEU A 156 -2.08 8.97 13.48
C LEU A 156 -3.01 8.91 14.70
N ALA A 157 -2.49 9.11 15.91
CA ALA A 157 -3.28 9.09 17.14
C ALA A 157 -4.40 10.14 17.15
N LYS A 158 -4.22 11.29 16.49
CA LYS A 158 -5.27 12.32 16.34
C LYS A 158 -6.37 11.92 15.37
N LEU A 159 -6.06 11.05 14.40
CA LEU A 159 -6.98 10.62 13.35
C LEU A 159 -7.68 9.30 13.69
N SER A 160 -6.97 8.39 14.36
CA SER A 160 -7.44 7.06 14.76
C SER A 160 -6.70 6.65 16.03
N PRO A 161 -7.40 6.56 17.18
CA PRO A 161 -6.79 6.10 18.43
C PRO A 161 -6.16 4.71 18.30
N VAL A 162 -6.80 3.80 17.54
CA VAL A 162 -6.28 2.44 17.29
C VAL A 162 -4.95 2.52 16.55
N ASP A 163 -4.86 3.29 15.46
CA ASP A 163 -3.60 3.45 14.71
C ASP A 163 -2.54 4.19 15.52
N GLY A 164 -2.94 5.14 16.37
CA GLY A 164 -2.05 5.81 17.31
C GLY A 164 -1.36 4.83 18.25
N TYR A 165 -2.13 3.97 18.92
CA TYR A 165 -1.58 2.95 19.80
C TYR A 165 -0.81 1.87 19.04
N LEU A 166 -1.31 1.40 17.89
CA LEU A 166 -0.59 0.42 17.07
C LEU A 166 0.77 0.97 16.60
N SER A 167 0.82 2.22 16.13
CA SER A 167 2.07 2.82 15.65
C SER A 167 3.07 3.06 16.77
N LYS A 168 2.61 3.51 17.95
CA LYS A 168 3.47 3.59 19.14
C LYS A 168 4.01 2.21 19.51
N GLY A 169 3.15 1.21 19.62
CA GLY A 169 3.56 -0.16 19.92
C GLY A 169 4.59 -0.70 18.91
N ARG A 170 4.43 -0.38 17.63
CA ARG A 170 5.37 -0.74 16.56
C ARG A 170 6.74 -0.08 16.69
N ILE A 171 6.78 1.20 17.07
CA ILE A 171 8.02 1.95 17.35
C ILE A 171 8.73 1.34 18.56
N GLU A 172 8.00 1.12 19.65
CA GLU A 172 8.55 0.48 20.87
C GLU A 172 9.10 -0.92 20.59
N GLU A 173 8.37 -1.73 19.80
CA GLU A 173 8.80 -3.05 19.38
C GLU A 173 10.08 -3.00 18.53
N TYR A 174 10.21 -2.01 17.63
CA TYR A 174 11.42 -1.82 16.83
C TYR A 174 12.66 -1.62 17.71
N PHE A 175 12.54 -0.78 18.74
CA PHE A 175 13.60 -0.49 19.71
C PHE A 175 13.71 -1.55 20.82
N LYS A 176 13.00 -2.67 20.70
CA LYS A 176 12.99 -3.79 21.66
C LYS A 176 12.51 -3.40 23.07
N ARG A 177 11.76 -2.31 23.20
CA ARG A 177 11.13 -1.84 24.45
C ARG A 177 9.80 -2.56 24.62
N TYR A 178 9.86 -3.88 24.77
CA TYR A 178 8.68 -4.75 24.63
C TYR A 178 7.60 -4.50 25.68
N ASP A 179 7.95 -4.10 26.89
CA ASP A 179 6.96 -3.74 27.92
C ASP A 179 6.11 -2.53 27.51
N LEU A 180 6.73 -1.54 26.84
CA LEU A 180 6.02 -0.39 26.28
C LEU A 180 5.23 -0.78 25.02
N ALA A 181 5.76 -1.68 24.20
CA ALA A 181 5.06 -2.21 23.04
C ALA A 181 3.78 -2.96 23.46
N GLU A 182 3.85 -3.81 24.49
CA GLU A 182 2.73 -4.55 25.06
C GLU A 182 1.65 -3.59 25.55
N LYS A 183 2.01 -2.59 26.37
CA LYS A 183 1.06 -1.57 26.86
C LYS A 183 0.29 -0.90 25.74
N ASN A 184 0.98 -0.51 24.67
CA ASN A 184 0.35 0.14 23.52
C ASN A 184 -0.51 -0.83 22.70
N TYR A 185 -0.04 -2.04 22.42
CA TYR A 185 -0.82 -3.03 21.67
C TYR A 185 -2.05 -3.53 22.44
N LEU A 186 -1.97 -3.64 23.77
CA LEU A 186 -3.13 -3.89 24.62
C LEU A 186 -4.18 -2.80 24.45
N LYS A 187 -3.80 -1.52 24.55
CA LYS A 187 -4.72 -0.39 24.34
C LYS A 187 -5.33 -0.38 22.94
N ALA A 188 -4.53 -0.65 21.91
CA ALA A 188 -5.05 -0.79 20.55
C ALA A 188 -6.07 -1.92 20.43
N HIS A 189 -5.81 -3.07 21.07
CA HIS A 189 -6.70 -4.23 21.05
C HIS A 189 -7.98 -4.01 21.85
N GLU A 190 -7.91 -3.36 23.02
CA GLU A 190 -9.07 -2.97 23.83
C GLU A 190 -10.04 -2.07 23.03
N ILE A 191 -9.52 -1.10 22.29
CA ILE A 191 -10.33 -0.13 21.52
C ILE A 191 -10.83 -0.75 20.21
N GLY A 192 -9.92 -1.39 19.45
CA GLY A 192 -10.23 -1.83 18.09
C GLY A 192 -10.84 -3.23 17.99
N ASN A 193 -10.50 -4.12 18.93
CA ASN A 193 -10.89 -5.55 18.97
C ASN A 193 -10.93 -6.22 17.58
N SER A 194 -9.96 -5.91 16.72
CA SER A 194 -9.92 -6.38 15.33
C SER A 194 -8.85 -7.44 15.13
N LYS A 195 -8.96 -8.21 14.04
CA LYS A 195 -7.94 -9.19 13.63
C LYS A 195 -6.53 -8.61 13.60
N VAL A 196 -6.38 -7.36 13.16
CA VAL A 196 -5.07 -6.67 13.08
C VAL A 196 -4.51 -6.41 14.47
N THR A 197 -5.32 -5.82 15.37
CA THR A 197 -4.88 -5.52 16.75
C THR A 197 -4.56 -6.78 17.53
N PHE A 198 -5.38 -7.82 17.38
CA PHE A 198 -5.15 -9.14 17.94
C PHE A 198 -3.82 -9.73 17.44
N GLN A 199 -3.59 -9.74 16.13
CA GLN A 199 -2.39 -10.33 15.55
C GLN A 199 -1.11 -9.63 16.02
N LYS A 200 -1.11 -8.30 16.15
CA LYS A 200 0.06 -7.55 16.65
C LYS A 200 0.39 -7.94 18.08
N LEU A 201 -0.60 -7.95 18.97
CA LEU A 201 -0.39 -8.33 20.37
C LEU A 201 -0.03 -9.81 20.52
N TYR A 202 -0.73 -10.70 19.81
CA TYR A 202 -0.44 -12.14 19.79
C TYR A 202 0.99 -12.43 19.34
N ASN A 203 1.43 -11.79 18.25
CA ASN A 203 2.79 -11.96 17.72
C ASN A 203 3.84 -11.40 18.68
N LEU A 204 3.57 -10.30 19.39
CA LEU A 204 4.46 -9.81 20.43
C LEU A 204 4.66 -10.87 21.52
N TYR A 205 3.57 -11.43 22.05
CA TYR A 205 3.63 -12.48 23.07
C TYR A 205 4.37 -13.72 22.60
N LEU A 206 4.00 -14.25 21.44
CA LEU A 206 4.56 -15.51 20.94
C LEU A 206 6.04 -15.35 20.53
N ASN A 207 6.36 -14.27 19.82
CA ASN A 207 7.64 -14.18 19.11
C ASN A 207 8.67 -13.32 19.81
N LYS A 208 8.26 -12.24 20.50
CA LYS A 208 9.18 -11.27 21.12
C LYS A 208 9.36 -11.51 22.60
N LEU A 209 8.25 -11.62 23.36
CA LEU A 209 8.25 -11.87 24.80
C LEU A 209 8.41 -13.35 25.16
N LYS A 210 8.15 -14.27 24.22
CA LYS A 210 8.21 -15.73 24.43
C LYS A 210 7.27 -16.21 25.54
N GLU A 211 6.07 -15.64 25.58
CA GLU A 211 5.00 -15.94 26.54
C GLU A 211 3.82 -16.66 25.83
N PRO A 212 3.98 -17.91 25.38
CA PRO A 212 2.96 -18.62 24.59
C PRO A 212 1.65 -18.80 25.37
N LYS A 213 1.71 -18.92 26.70
CA LYS A 213 0.51 -19.00 27.56
C LYS A 213 -0.39 -17.77 27.39
N LYS A 214 0.18 -16.55 27.48
CA LYS A 214 -0.55 -15.30 27.25
C LYS A 214 -1.10 -15.22 25.83
N ALA A 215 -0.30 -15.63 24.83
CA ALA A 215 -0.73 -15.63 23.43
C ALA A 215 -1.98 -16.53 23.23
N HIS A 216 -1.95 -17.76 23.76
CA HIS A 216 -3.09 -18.69 23.63
C HIS A 216 -4.32 -18.24 24.43
N GLU A 217 -4.13 -17.63 25.59
CA GLU A 217 -5.22 -17.03 26.35
C GLU A 217 -5.87 -15.87 25.58
N LEU A 218 -5.06 -14.97 25.02
CA LEU A 218 -5.54 -13.88 24.17
C LEU A 218 -6.34 -14.42 22.99
N LYS A 219 -5.84 -15.46 22.31
CA LYS A 219 -6.55 -16.11 21.19
C LYS A 219 -7.91 -16.65 21.63
N ARG A 220 -7.97 -17.37 22.75
CA ARG A 220 -9.22 -17.91 23.30
C ARG A 220 -10.24 -16.81 23.56
N LYS A 221 -9.81 -15.69 24.17
CA LYS A 221 -10.66 -14.52 24.44
C LYS A 221 -11.14 -13.82 23.17
N PHE A 222 -10.30 -13.81 22.13
CA PHE A 222 -10.64 -13.20 20.85
C PHE A 222 -11.65 -14.06 20.06
N ASP A 223 -11.46 -15.37 20.02
CA ASP A 223 -12.32 -16.32 19.31
C ASP A 223 -13.69 -16.52 20.01
N SER A 224 -13.80 -16.17 21.29
CA SER A 224 -15.03 -16.34 22.10
C SER A 224 -16.01 -15.14 22.03
N LYS A 225 -15.72 -14.13 21.21
CA LYS A 225 -16.56 -12.94 21.03
C LYS A 225 -17.16 -12.93 19.64
#